data_AF-A0A4Q2Z4R4-F1
#
_entry.id   AF-A0A4Q2Z4R4-F1
#
_cell.length_a   1.000
_cell.length_b   1.000
_cell.length_c   1.000
_cell.angle_alpha   90.00
_cell.angle_beta   90.00
_cell.angle_gamma   90.00
#
_symmetry.space_group_name_H-M   'P 1'
#
loop_
_entity.id
_entity.type
_entity.pdbx_description
1 polymer ?
#
loop_
_entity_poly.entity_id
_entity_poly.type
_entity_poly.pdbx_seq_one_letter_code
_entity_poly.pdbx_strand_id
1 'polypeptide(L)'
;SSIQSIGYDPEKGKYIGTWMDSMLPRYWTYEGTVNEAGNKLTLETKGPCPKEPGRIRTFHEVLESVDEEHKLFTSSILNDDGTWTTCVTVRGTRVR
;
A
#
# COMPACT_ATOMS: atom_id res chain seq x y z
N SER A 1 10.67 5.37 -12.32
CA SER A 1 11.16 4.17 -11.60
C SER A 1 10.81 4.31 -10.15
N SER A 2 10.17 3.29 -9.58
CA SER A 2 9.78 3.26 -8.16
C SER A 2 10.43 2.07 -7.45
N ILE A 3 10.62 2.21 -6.14
CA ILE A 3 11.05 1.14 -5.26
C ILE A 3 10.21 1.16 -3.99
N GLN A 4 9.73 -0.02 -3.60
CA GLN A 4 9.05 -0.25 -2.33
C GLN A 4 9.89 -1.22 -1.50
N SER A 5 10.18 -0.86 -0.25
CA SER A 5 10.84 -1.73 0.71
C SER A 5 9.87 -2.02 1.85
N ILE A 6 9.78 -3.28 2.28
CA ILE A 6 8.90 -3.72 3.36
C ILE A 6 9.69 -4.69 4.24
N GLY A 7 9.61 -4.51 5.55
CA GLY A 7 10.18 -5.38 6.56
C GLY A 7 9.22 -5.56 7.73
N TYR A 8 9.50 -6.54 8.59
CA TYR A 8 8.74 -6.74 9.83
C TYR A 8 9.52 -6.16 11.01
N ASP A 9 8.83 -5.39 11.84
CA ASP A 9 9.32 -4.84 13.10
C ASP A 9 8.72 -5.68 14.26
N PRO A 10 9.52 -6.56 14.91
CA PRO A 10 9.04 -7.40 16.00
C PRO A 10 8.64 -6.64 17.26
N GLU A 11 9.23 -5.47 17.52
CA GLU A 11 8.91 -4.68 18.72
C GLU A 11 7.51 -4.05 18.58
N LYS A 12 7.16 -3.63 17.36
CA LYS A 12 5.82 -3.13 17.04
C LYS A 12 4.80 -4.22 16.75
N GLY A 13 5.26 -5.40 16.36
CA GLY A 13 4.41 -6.44 15.78
C GLY A 13 3.76 -6.02 14.46
N LYS A 14 4.45 -5.19 13.67
CA LYS A 14 3.93 -4.57 12.44
C LYS A 14 4.89 -4.76 11.27
N TYR A 15 4.35 -4.75 10.06
CA TYR A 15 5.14 -4.54 8.86
C TYR A 15 5.35 -3.04 8.67
N ILE A 16 6.60 -2.63 8.46
CA ILE A 16 7.00 -1.26 8.18
C ILE A 16 7.63 -1.20 6.79
N GLY A 17 7.53 -0.05 6.14
CA GLY A 17 8.07 0.06 4.79
C GLY A 17 8.23 1.47 4.29
N THR A 18 8.79 1.59 3.10
CA THR A 18 9.06 2.86 2.44
C THR A 18 8.78 2.77 0.95
N TRP A 19 8.23 3.81 0.35
CA TRP A 19 8.13 3.95 -1.12
C TRP A 19 8.86 5.23 -1.54
N MET A 20 9.70 5.08 -2.55
CA MET A 20 10.31 6.19 -3.31
C MET A 20 10.04 6.03 -4.82
N ASP A 21 9.68 7.13 -5.50
CA ASP A 21 9.43 7.15 -6.96
C ASP A 21 10.01 8.41 -7.59
N SER A 22 10.41 8.31 -8.86
CA SER A 22 10.85 9.43 -9.67
C SER A 22 9.71 10.37 -10.08
N MET A 23 8.46 9.89 -10.11
CA MET A 23 7.31 10.70 -10.56
C MET A 23 6.67 11.54 -9.45
N LEU A 24 6.92 11.20 -8.18
CA LEU A 24 6.39 11.92 -7.02
C LEU A 24 7.56 12.21 -6.06
N PRO A 25 7.90 13.50 -5.80
CA PRO A 25 9.07 13.87 -4.99
C PRO A 25 8.78 13.68 -3.49
N ARG A 26 8.43 12.46 -3.07
CA ARG A 26 8.05 12.15 -1.69
C ARG A 26 8.55 10.79 -1.26
N TYR A 27 8.98 10.75 0.00
CA TYR A 27 9.29 9.55 0.75
C TYR A 27 8.05 9.17 1.56
N TRP A 28 7.46 8.02 1.23
CA TRP A 28 6.27 7.53 1.92
C TRP A 28 6.69 6.48 2.93
N THR A 29 6.19 6.57 4.15
CA THR A 29 6.37 5.56 5.18
C THR A 29 5.10 4.75 5.33
N TYR A 30 5.26 3.45 5.54
CA TYR A 30 4.18 2.50 5.70
C TYR A 30 4.23 1.85 7.07
N GLU A 31 3.05 1.58 7.63
CA GLU A 31 2.89 0.66 8.75
C GLU A 31 1.65 -0.21 8.51
N GLY A 32 1.72 -1.49 8.83
CA GLY A 32 0.66 -2.42 8.46
C GLY A 32 0.73 -3.78 9.11
N THR A 33 -0.22 -4.63 8.72
CA THR A 33 -0.38 -5.98 9.25
C THR A 33 -0.78 -6.96 8.16
N VAL A 34 -0.40 -8.21 8.35
CA VAL A 34 -0.91 -9.34 7.56
C VAL A 34 -2.16 -9.89 8.24
N ASN A 35 -3.14 -10.31 7.45
CA ASN A 35 -4.34 -10.99 7.95
C ASN A 35 -4.01 -12.37 8.55
N GLU A 36 -4.96 -12.97 9.25
CA GLU A 36 -4.78 -14.29 9.89
C GLU A 36 -4.41 -15.40 8.89
N ALA A 37 -4.94 -15.32 7.66
CA ALA A 37 -4.65 -16.29 6.60
C ALA A 37 -3.23 -16.15 6.00
N GLY A 38 -2.47 -15.12 6.37
CA GLY A 38 -1.09 -14.93 5.91
C GLY A 38 -0.95 -14.47 4.46
N ASN A 39 -2.05 -14.21 3.75
CA ASN A 39 -2.05 -13.96 2.31
C ASN A 39 -2.31 -12.50 1.92
N LYS A 40 -2.66 -11.63 2.86
CA LYS A 40 -3.01 -10.23 2.60
C LYS A 40 -2.29 -9.29 3.58
N LEU A 41 -1.34 -8.52 3.07
CA LEU A 41 -0.67 -7.43 3.77
C LEU A 41 -1.42 -6.13 3.49
N THR A 42 -1.90 -5.44 4.53
CA THR A 42 -2.49 -4.10 4.43
C THR A 42 -1.56 -3.10 5.08
N LEU A 43 -1.09 -2.13 4.31
CA LEU A 43 -0.20 -1.05 4.71
C LEU A 43 -0.97 0.27 4.71
N GLU A 44 -0.86 1.03 5.79
CA GLU A 44 -1.34 2.40 5.88
C GLU A 44 -0.20 3.38 5.62
N THR A 45 -0.51 4.43 4.87
CA THR A 45 0.43 5.53 4.60
C THR A 45 -0.31 6.86 4.42
N LYS A 46 0.43 7.97 4.44
CA LYS A 46 -0.10 9.31 4.21
C LYS A 46 0.68 9.99 3.09
N GLY A 47 -0.05 10.52 2.12
CA GLY A 47 0.55 11.15 0.93
C GLY A 47 -0.35 12.17 0.27
N PRO A 48 0.17 12.90 -0.73
CA PRO A 48 -0.62 13.87 -1.50
C PRO A 48 -1.70 13.14 -2.30
N CYS A 49 -2.89 13.74 -2.35
CA CYS A 49 -3.98 13.23 -3.18
C CYS A 49 -3.85 13.78 -4.61
N PRO A 50 -3.74 12.92 -5.65
CA PRO A 50 -3.73 13.39 -7.04
C PRO A 50 -5.02 14.10 -7.45
N LYS A 51 -6.15 13.79 -6.80
CA LYS A 51 -7.46 14.41 -7.06
C LYS A 51 -7.67 15.73 -6.30
N GLU A 52 -6.90 15.97 -5.24
CA GLU A 52 -7.00 17.16 -4.39
C GLU A 52 -5.60 17.75 -4.18
N PRO A 53 -5.08 18.53 -5.16
CA PRO A 53 -3.76 19.12 -5.07
C PRO A 53 -3.58 19.91 -3.76
N GLY A 54 -2.47 19.64 -3.06
CA GLY A 54 -2.16 20.27 -1.77
C GLY A 54 -2.71 19.56 -0.53
N ARG A 55 -3.63 18.58 -0.70
CA ARG A 55 -4.18 17.82 0.43
C ARG A 55 -3.42 16.53 0.68
N ILE A 56 -3.13 16.24 1.95
CA ILE A 56 -2.63 14.94 2.41
C ILE A 56 -3.82 14.05 2.76
N ARG A 57 -3.82 12.83 2.24
CA ARG A 57 -4.82 11.79 2.51
C ARG A 57 -4.15 10.56 3.10
N THR A 58 -4.93 9.78 3.84
CA THR A 58 -4.54 8.43 4.26
C THR A 58 -4.87 7.45 3.12
N PHE A 59 -3.95 6.53 2.88
CA PHE A 59 -4.09 5.47 1.89
C PHE A 59 -3.95 4.11 2.55
N HIS A 60 -4.70 3.14 2.08
CA HIS A 60 -4.47 1.71 2.34
C HIS A 60 -3.96 1.06 1.06
N GLU A 61 -2.73 0.58 1.14
CA GLU A 61 -2.11 -0.23 0.11
C GLU A 61 -2.16 -1.70 0.52
N VAL A 62 -2.78 -2.52 -0.32
CA VAL A 62 -2.99 -3.93 -0.05
C VAL A 62 -2.17 -4.74 -1.04
N LEU A 63 -1.36 -5.65 -0.53
CA LEU A 63 -0.68 -6.69 -1.29
C LEU A 63 -1.30 -8.04 -0.94
N GLU A 64 -1.96 -8.66 -1.91
CA GLU A 64 -2.69 -9.90 -1.73
C GLU A 64 -2.15 -11.00 -2.65
N SER A 65 -1.94 -12.18 -2.05
CA SER A 65 -1.67 -13.43 -2.73
C SER A 65 -2.97 -14.14 -3.02
N VAL A 66 -3.44 -14.04 -4.27
CA VAL A 66 -4.69 -14.68 -4.71
C VAL A 66 -4.46 -16.18 -4.85
N ASP A 67 -3.36 -16.57 -5.51
CA ASP A 67 -2.88 -17.95 -5.60
C ASP A 67 -1.35 -17.97 -5.82
N GLU A 68 -0.81 -19.12 -6.24
CA GLU A 68 0.63 -19.31 -6.49
C GLU A 68 1.17 -18.47 -7.66
N GLU A 69 0.32 -18.15 -8.63
CA GLU A 69 0.69 -17.45 -9.87
C GLU A 69 0.20 -16.00 -9.86
N HIS A 70 -0.85 -15.67 -9.13
CA HIS A 70 -1.51 -14.37 -9.16
C HIS A 70 -1.34 -13.57 -7.87
N LYS A 71 -0.96 -12.30 -8.04
CA LYS A 71 -0.94 -11.28 -6.99
C LYS A 71 -1.87 -10.13 -7.35
N LEU A 72 -2.47 -9.54 -6.33
CA LEU A 72 -3.32 -8.36 -6.44
C LEU A 72 -2.71 -7.24 -5.59
N PHE A 73 -2.56 -6.06 -6.19
CA PHE A 73 -2.30 -4.84 -5.46
C PHE A 73 -3.48 -3.88 -5.63
N THR A 74 -3.92 -3.29 -4.52
CA THR A 74 -4.90 -2.20 -4.54
C THR A 74 -4.44 -1.04 -3.69
N SER A 75 -4.65 0.18 -4.16
CA SER A 75 -4.51 1.40 -3.36
C SER A 75 -5.88 2.05 -3.20
N SER A 76 -6.24 2.37 -1.96
CA SER A 76 -7.50 3.00 -1.60
C SER A 76 -7.27 4.28 -0.79
N ILE A 77 -8.10 5.28 -1.00
CA ILE A 77 -8.04 6.59 -0.32
C ILE A 77 -9.14 6.65 0.75
N LEU A 78 -8.81 7.15 1.94
CA LEU A 78 -9.79 7.46 2.98
C LEU A 78 -10.52 8.78 2.65
N ASN A 79 -11.84 8.68 2.49
CA ASN A 79 -12.73 9.81 2.23
C ASN A 79 -13.08 10.55 3.54
N ASP A 80 -13.63 11.76 3.39
CA ASP A 80 -14.05 12.59 4.52
C ASP A 80 -15.20 12.00 5.35
N ASP A 81 -15.99 11.10 4.76
CA ASP A 81 -17.07 10.36 5.41
C ASP A 81 -16.59 9.07 6.11
N GLY A 82 -15.28 8.80 6.11
CA GLY A 82 -14.69 7.59 6.69
C GLY A 82 -14.74 6.35 5.79
N THR A 83 -15.31 6.45 4.59
CA THR A 83 -15.32 5.35 3.62
C THR A 83 -13.99 5.26 2.87
N TRP A 84 -13.71 4.09 2.32
CA TRP A 84 -12.53 3.85 1.47
C TRP A 84 -12.94 3.76 0.01
N THR A 85 -12.20 4.44 -0.87
CA THR A 85 -12.38 4.32 -2.33
C THR A 85 -11.11 3.82 -3.00
N THR A 86 -11.19 2.67 -3.65
CA THR A 86 -10.09 2.11 -4.44
C THR A 86 -9.81 2.99 -5.66
N CYS A 87 -8.59 3.49 -5.78
CA CYS A 87 -8.16 4.34 -6.89
C CYS A 87 -7.23 3.61 -7.87
N VAL A 88 -6.50 2.58 -7.40
CA VAL A 88 -5.59 1.79 -8.22
C VAL A 88 -5.87 0.31 -7.98
N THR A 89 -5.88 -0.47 -9.06
CA THR A 89 -5.86 -1.93 -9.02
C THR A 89 -4.82 -2.43 -10.01
N VAL A 90 -3.89 -3.25 -9.54
CA VAL A 90 -2.85 -3.89 -10.35
C VAL A 90 -2.94 -5.39 -10.14
N ARG A 91 -3.01 -6.14 -11.25
CA ARG A 91 -2.96 -7.59 -11.23
C ARG A 91 -1.60 -8.01 -11.77
N GLY A 92 -0.88 -8.81 -10.99
CA GLY A 92 0.41 -9.35 -11.36
C GLY A 92 0.33 -10.86 -11.54
N THR A 93 1.03 -11.36 -12.56
CA THR A 93 1.26 -12.79 -12.76
C THR A 93 2.75 -13.07 -12.55
N ARG A 94 3.05 -14.16 -11.85
CA ARG A 94 4.42 -14.62 -11.61
C ARG A 94 5.09 -14.98 -12.94
N VAL A 95 6.23 -14.38 -13.22
CA VAL A 95 7.09 -14.76 -14.35
C VAL A 95 8.07 -15.84 -13.89
N ARG A 96 8.24 -16.88 -14.70
CA ARG A 96 9.15 -18.02 -14.45
C ARG A 96 10.46 -17.84 -15.19
#